data_AF-A0A836RBB9-F1
#
_entry.id   AF-A0A836RBB9-F1
#
_cell.length_a   1.000
_cell.length_b   1.000
_cell.length_c   1.000
_cell.angle_alpha   90.00
_cell.angle_beta   90.00
_cell.angle_gamma   90.00
#
_symmetry.space_group_name_H-M   'P 1'
#
loop_
_entity.id
_entity.type
_entity.pdbx_description
1 polymer ?
#
loop_
_entity_poly.entity_id
_entity_poly.type
_entity_poly.pdbx_seq_one_letter_code
_entity_poly.pdbx_strand_id
1 'polypeptide(L)'
;MEQALQKLQEQQREQASDHQDGAIQNLVEAKDRLEETLRQLREEERGLLLTALEARFRKMLAMQQLVYHRTVELSAVPDADRSASHRERARKLSFDENAIGLEADKALALLREEGSSVAFPQAVEDLRQDIDTVTRRLERTEVGALTQSIEQDIIEALEEILDALEKELQKLEESQQQPQEAQQPQDGEPPLVDILSELKMLRTLQVRINRRTKRLGKLIEGPRATDPELIRQLQELAERQARVHQATYDLVTGRNR
;
A
#
# COMPACT_ATOMS: atom_id res chain seq x y z
N MET A 1 -56.55 39.55 -37.07
CA MET A 1 -56.33 39.20 -35.65
C MET A 1 -55.69 37.83 -35.51
N GLU A 2 -56.20 36.79 -36.17
CA GLU A 2 -55.63 35.43 -36.11
C GLU A 2 -54.16 35.35 -36.56
N GLN A 3 -53.79 36.04 -37.64
CA GLN A 3 -52.40 36.10 -38.11
C GLN A 3 -51.44 36.84 -37.14
N ALA A 4 -51.95 37.79 -36.36
CA ALA A 4 -51.15 38.48 -35.35
C ALA A 4 -50.94 37.59 -34.12
N LEU A 5 -51.95 36.80 -33.75
CA LEU A 5 -51.88 35.79 -32.69
C LEU A 5 -50.90 34.65 -33.02
N GLN A 6 -50.91 34.15 -34.25
CA GLN A 6 -49.96 33.12 -34.69
C GLN A 6 -48.51 33.62 -34.66
N LYS A 7 -48.24 34.82 -35.19
CA LYS A 7 -46.90 35.41 -35.15
C LYS A 7 -46.40 35.64 -33.73
N LEU A 8 -47.27 36.03 -32.80
CA LEU A 8 -46.93 36.21 -31.38
C LEU A 8 -46.61 34.88 -30.70
N GLN A 9 -47.35 33.80 -31.02
CA GLN A 9 -47.06 32.45 -30.53
C GLN A 9 -45.75 31.87 -31.08
N GLU A 10 -45.44 32.10 -32.35
CA GLU A 10 -44.17 31.69 -32.96
C GLU A 10 -42.99 32.44 -32.33
N GLN A 11 -43.09 33.76 -32.15
CA GLN A 11 -42.07 34.57 -31.49
C GLN A 11 -41.83 34.15 -30.03
N GLN A 12 -42.90 33.78 -29.31
CA GLN A 12 -42.79 33.26 -27.94
C GLN A 12 -42.17 31.85 -27.88
N ARG A 13 -42.34 31.03 -28.92
CA ARG A 13 -41.70 29.71 -29.03
C ARG A 13 -40.21 29.82 -29.34
N GLU A 14 -39.81 30.71 -30.24
CA GLU A 14 -38.39 30.97 -30.52
C GLU A 14 -37.67 31.51 -29.27
N GLN A 15 -38.25 32.52 -28.59
CA GLN A 15 -37.70 33.05 -27.34
C GLN A 15 -37.60 31.99 -26.24
N ALA A 16 -38.59 31.10 -26.12
CA ALA A 16 -38.54 29.99 -25.17
C ALA A 16 -37.44 28.97 -25.51
N SER A 17 -37.19 28.71 -26.80
CA SER A 17 -36.08 27.86 -27.26
C SER A 17 -34.74 28.49 -26.93
N ASP A 18 -34.54 29.78 -27.23
CA ASP A 18 -33.30 30.49 -26.93
C ASP A 18 -33.01 30.52 -25.41
N HIS A 19 -34.05 30.68 -24.59
CA HIS A 19 -33.94 30.59 -23.13
C HIS A 19 -33.59 29.17 -22.65
N GLN A 20 -34.11 28.13 -23.30
CA GLN A 20 -33.77 26.74 -23.00
C GLN A 20 -32.33 26.42 -23.41
N ASP A 21 -31.88 26.87 -24.59
CA ASP A 21 -30.52 26.66 -25.07
C ASP A 21 -29.49 27.38 -24.17
N GLY A 22 -29.79 28.62 -23.75
CA GLY A 22 -28.98 29.33 -22.75
C GLY A 22 -28.96 28.65 -21.39
N ALA A 23 -30.08 28.06 -20.94
CA ALA A 23 -30.11 27.27 -19.70
C ALA A 23 -29.27 25.98 -19.81
N ILE A 24 -29.30 25.30 -20.96
CA ILE A 24 -28.47 24.12 -21.23
C ILE A 24 -26.98 24.51 -21.22
N GLN A 25 -26.60 25.61 -21.87
CA GLN A 25 -25.22 26.10 -21.86
C GLN A 25 -24.74 26.39 -20.43
N ASN A 26 -25.56 27.08 -19.63
CA ASN A 26 -25.25 27.33 -18.22
C ASN A 26 -25.11 26.04 -17.40
N LEU A 27 -25.93 25.02 -17.67
CA LEU A 27 -25.82 23.71 -17.01
C LEU A 27 -24.55 22.95 -17.42
N VAL A 28 -24.15 23.04 -18.69
CA VAL A 28 -22.89 22.46 -19.18
C VAL A 28 -21.70 23.16 -18.53
N GLU A 29 -21.66 24.50 -18.52
CA GLU A 29 -20.59 25.24 -17.84
C GLU A 29 -20.54 24.95 -16.33
N ALA A 30 -21.70 24.84 -15.67
CA ALA A 30 -21.76 24.49 -14.26
C ALA A 30 -21.28 23.05 -14.00
N LYS A 31 -21.61 22.11 -14.90
CA LYS A 31 -21.12 20.74 -14.86
C LYS A 31 -19.60 20.71 -15.01
N ASP A 32 -19.05 21.41 -16.00
CA ASP A 32 -17.60 21.43 -16.26
C ASP A 32 -16.83 22.02 -15.08
N ARG A 33 -17.32 23.10 -14.46
CA ARG A 33 -16.73 23.68 -13.24
C ARG A 33 -16.80 22.73 -12.04
N LEU A 34 -17.91 22.00 -11.90
CA LEU A 34 -18.06 21.00 -10.85
C LEU A 34 -17.11 19.82 -11.04
N GLU A 35 -16.93 19.36 -12.28
CA GLU A 35 -15.96 18.30 -12.63
C GLU A 35 -14.52 18.73 -12.35
N GLU A 36 -14.15 19.97 -12.68
CA GLU A 36 -12.83 20.53 -12.36
C GLU A 36 -12.60 20.62 -10.84
N THR A 37 -13.59 21.14 -10.11
CA THR A 37 -13.53 21.24 -8.63
C THR A 37 -13.44 19.85 -7.99
N LEU A 38 -14.21 18.88 -8.51
CA LEU A 38 -14.19 17.50 -8.02
C LEU A 38 -12.82 16.84 -8.27
N ARG A 39 -12.21 17.09 -9.43
CA ARG A 39 -10.87 16.59 -9.73
C ARG A 39 -9.82 17.15 -8.77
N GLN A 40 -9.85 18.46 -8.51
CA GLN A 40 -8.93 19.10 -7.56
C GLN A 40 -9.06 18.50 -6.15
N LEU A 41 -10.29 18.36 -5.65
CA LEU A 41 -10.55 17.76 -4.34
C LEU A 41 -10.06 16.31 -4.24
N ARG A 42 -10.21 15.51 -5.30
CA ARG A 42 -9.70 14.13 -5.35
C ARG A 42 -8.17 14.08 -5.32
N GLU A 43 -7.50 14.97 -6.04
CA GLU A 43 -6.03 15.06 -6.04
C GLU A 43 -5.50 15.47 -4.65
N GLU A 44 -6.18 16.40 -3.98
CA GLU A 44 -5.87 16.80 -2.61
C GLU A 44 -6.08 15.65 -1.60
N GLU A 45 -7.21 14.96 -1.66
CA GLU A 45 -7.51 13.81 -0.79
C GLU A 45 -6.48 12.70 -0.98
N ARG A 46 -6.12 12.39 -2.23
CA ARG A 46 -5.07 11.43 -2.57
C ARG A 46 -3.72 11.83 -1.97
N GLY A 47 -3.34 13.10 -2.09
CA GLY A 47 -2.09 13.62 -1.50
C GLY A 47 -2.06 13.51 0.03
N LEU A 48 -3.17 13.83 0.69
CA LEU A 48 -3.31 13.68 2.15
C LEU A 48 -3.17 12.21 2.57
N LEU A 49 -3.81 11.29 1.85
CA LEU A 49 -3.73 9.86 2.15
C LEU A 49 -2.31 9.32 1.98
N LEU A 50 -1.64 9.65 0.88
CA LEU A 50 -0.25 9.24 0.64
C LEU A 50 0.71 9.78 1.71
N THR A 51 0.55 11.05 2.10
CA THR A 51 1.36 11.66 3.17
C THR A 51 1.12 10.97 4.51
N ALA A 52 -0.14 10.64 4.82
CA ALA A 52 -0.48 9.92 6.05
C ALA A 52 0.10 8.51 6.07
N LEU A 53 0.08 7.81 4.92
CA LEU A 53 0.70 6.49 4.76
C LEU A 53 2.22 6.57 4.90
N GLU A 54 2.88 7.48 4.19
CA GLU A 54 4.33 7.71 4.26
C GLU A 54 4.78 7.95 5.71
N ALA A 55 4.10 8.83 6.44
CA ALA A 55 4.41 9.12 7.84
C ALA A 55 4.30 7.87 8.73
N ARG A 56 3.30 7.01 8.50
CA ARG A 56 3.14 5.74 9.20
C ARG A 56 4.26 4.76 8.88
N PHE A 57 4.59 4.58 7.61
CA PHE A 57 5.68 3.67 7.19
C PHE A 57 7.04 4.15 7.70
N ARG A 58 7.32 5.45 7.71
CA ARG A 58 8.54 6.02 8.31
C ARG A 58 8.62 5.76 9.80
N LYS A 59 7.50 5.92 10.51
CA LYS A 59 7.40 5.58 11.94
C LYS A 59 7.69 4.10 12.18
N MET A 60 7.07 3.21 11.40
CA MET A 60 7.31 1.76 11.49
C MET A 60 8.77 1.42 11.22
N LEU A 61 9.39 2.00 10.19
CA LEU A 61 10.79 1.78 9.86
C LEU A 61 11.72 2.17 11.02
N ALA A 62 11.52 3.35 11.59
CA ALA A 62 12.31 3.82 12.73
C ALA A 62 12.16 2.90 13.95
N MET A 63 10.93 2.42 14.22
CA MET A 63 10.68 1.45 15.29
C MET A 63 11.37 0.11 15.00
N GLN A 64 11.26 -0.42 13.78
CA GLN A 64 11.85 -1.71 13.40
C GLN A 64 13.38 -1.68 13.47
N GLN A 65 14.01 -0.61 13.01
CA GLN A 65 15.46 -0.44 13.09
C GLN A 65 15.94 -0.47 14.55
N LEU A 66 15.18 0.14 15.47
CA LEU A 66 15.49 0.11 16.89
C LEU A 66 15.32 -1.28 17.49
N VAL A 67 14.25 -2.00 17.14
CA VAL A 67 14.03 -3.38 17.59
C VAL A 67 15.15 -4.27 17.08
N TYR A 68 15.43 -4.26 15.78
CA TYR A 68 16.50 -5.03 15.16
C TYR A 68 17.86 -4.78 15.82
N HIS A 69 18.25 -3.53 16.03
CA HIS A 69 19.51 -3.20 16.69
C HIS A 69 19.61 -3.82 18.08
N ARG A 70 18.54 -3.72 18.88
CA ARG A 70 18.48 -4.30 20.22
C ARG A 70 18.42 -5.83 20.20
N THR A 71 17.78 -6.44 19.20
CA THR A 71 17.79 -7.88 18.98
C THR A 71 19.21 -8.37 18.72
N VAL A 72 19.97 -7.67 17.88
CA VAL A 72 21.38 -7.96 17.60
C VAL A 72 22.23 -7.84 18.88
N GLU A 73 22.09 -6.75 19.65
CA GLU A 73 22.78 -6.59 20.94
C GLU A 73 22.48 -7.73 21.91
N LEU A 74 21.21 -8.14 21.99
CA LEU A 74 20.78 -9.22 22.88
C LEU A 74 21.30 -10.58 22.42
N SER A 75 21.45 -10.77 21.10
CA SER A 75 21.98 -11.99 20.50
C SER A 75 23.47 -12.22 20.78
N ALA A 76 24.21 -11.15 21.06
CA ALA A 76 25.63 -11.23 21.41
C ALA A 76 25.88 -11.99 22.74
N VAL A 77 24.85 -12.11 23.59
CA VAL A 77 24.90 -12.91 24.81
C VAL A 77 24.47 -14.35 24.47
N PRO A 78 25.36 -15.35 24.66
CA PRO A 78 25.04 -16.76 24.44
C PRO A 78 23.84 -17.20 25.25
N ASP A 79 23.03 -18.11 24.70
CA ASP A 79 21.77 -18.51 25.34
C ASP A 79 21.96 -19.11 26.74
N ALA A 80 23.06 -19.84 26.95
CA ALA A 80 23.44 -20.39 28.24
C ALA A 80 23.72 -19.33 29.33
N ASP A 81 24.15 -18.14 28.92
CA ASP A 81 24.55 -17.05 29.82
C ASP A 81 23.42 -16.02 30.02
N ARG A 82 22.24 -16.23 29.42
CA ARG A 82 21.11 -15.30 29.51
C ARG A 82 20.43 -15.35 30.86
N SER A 83 20.64 -14.28 31.63
CA SER A 83 19.93 -14.05 32.90
C SER A 83 18.44 -13.69 32.71
N ALA A 84 17.68 -13.65 33.80
CA ALA A 84 16.28 -13.22 33.79
C ALA A 84 16.07 -11.83 33.17
N SER A 85 17.02 -10.91 33.35
CA SER A 85 16.98 -9.57 32.75
C SER A 85 17.09 -9.62 31.21
N HIS A 86 17.83 -10.56 30.64
CA HIS A 86 17.90 -10.75 29.18
C HIS A 86 16.55 -11.21 28.61
N ARG A 87 15.86 -12.12 29.32
CA ARG A 87 14.52 -12.60 28.95
C ARG A 87 13.48 -11.49 29.04
N GLU A 88 13.57 -10.64 30.07
CA GLU A 88 12.72 -9.45 30.19
C GLU A 88 12.93 -8.47 29.04
N ARG A 89 14.19 -8.23 28.65
CA ARG A 89 14.51 -7.42 27.46
C ARG A 89 13.91 -8.02 26.18
N ALA A 90 14.03 -9.33 25.96
CA ALA A 90 13.42 -9.98 24.80
C ALA A 90 11.89 -9.82 24.76
N ARG A 91 11.23 -9.97 25.92
CA ARG A 91 9.78 -9.71 26.02
C ARG A 91 9.43 -8.26 25.72
N LYS A 92 10.23 -7.30 26.17
CA LYS A 92 10.04 -5.89 25.82
C LYS A 92 10.15 -5.68 24.30
N LEU A 93 11.14 -6.30 23.65
CA LEU A 93 11.27 -6.23 22.19
C LEU A 93 10.05 -6.84 21.48
N SER A 94 9.49 -7.93 21.99
CA SER A 94 8.24 -8.49 21.48
C SER A 94 7.07 -7.49 21.58
N PHE A 95 6.92 -6.77 22.69
CA PHE A 95 5.91 -5.71 22.81
C PHE A 95 6.15 -4.56 21.83
N ASP A 96 7.41 -4.13 21.67
CA ASP A 96 7.80 -3.10 20.72
C ASP A 96 7.47 -3.54 19.28
N GLU A 97 7.77 -4.80 18.91
CA GLU A 97 7.47 -5.41 17.61
C GLU A 97 5.96 -5.48 17.34
N ASN A 98 5.17 -5.90 18.33
CA ASN A 98 3.71 -5.92 18.21
C ASN A 98 3.12 -4.52 18.00
N ALA A 99 3.73 -3.48 18.58
CA ALA A 99 3.32 -2.09 18.34
C ALA A 99 3.53 -1.66 16.88
N ILE A 100 4.56 -2.19 16.20
CA ILE A 100 4.78 -2.00 14.76
C ILE A 100 3.65 -2.70 13.98
N GLY A 101 3.29 -3.92 14.38
CA GLY A 101 2.17 -4.66 13.81
C GLY A 101 0.85 -3.89 13.85
N LEU A 102 0.57 -3.21 14.96
CA LEU A 102 -0.62 -2.34 15.09
C LEU A 102 -0.59 -1.12 14.15
N GLU A 103 0.58 -0.57 13.83
CA GLU A 103 0.68 0.49 12.83
C GLU A 103 0.48 -0.07 11.41
N ALA A 104 0.96 -1.28 11.14
CA ALA A 104 0.72 -1.98 9.87
C ALA A 104 -0.78 -2.27 9.67
N ASP A 105 -1.49 -2.72 10.71
CA ASP A 105 -2.94 -2.97 10.66
C ASP A 105 -3.72 -1.69 10.32
N LYS A 106 -3.32 -0.54 10.88
CA LYS A 106 -3.92 0.77 10.55
C LYS A 106 -3.62 1.21 9.12
N ALA A 107 -2.38 1.01 8.65
CA ALA A 107 -2.01 1.33 7.28
C ALA A 107 -2.78 0.46 6.27
N LEU A 108 -2.95 -0.82 6.59
CA LEU A 108 -3.73 -1.76 5.78
C LEU A 108 -5.21 -1.37 5.71
N ALA A 109 -5.80 -0.90 6.81
CA ALA A 109 -7.17 -0.40 6.82
C ALA A 109 -7.36 0.77 5.83
N LEU A 110 -6.46 1.76 5.87
CA LEU A 110 -6.48 2.91 4.95
C LEU A 110 -6.35 2.49 3.49
N LEU A 111 -5.43 1.56 3.18
CA LEU A 111 -5.22 1.06 1.82
C LEU A 111 -6.43 0.27 1.29
N ARG A 112 -7.17 -0.42 2.17
CA ARG A 112 -8.37 -1.18 1.79
C ARG A 112 -9.61 -0.30 1.66
N GLU A 113 -9.73 0.74 2.47
CA GLU A 113 -10.81 1.74 2.37
C GLU A 113 -10.73 2.49 1.04
N GLU A 114 -9.51 2.74 0.55
CA GLU A 114 -9.28 3.35 -0.76
C GLU A 114 -9.65 2.41 -1.93
N GLY A 115 -9.32 1.12 -1.81
CA GLY A 115 -9.88 0.07 -2.66
C GLY A 115 -9.35 -0.02 -4.10
N SER A 116 -8.50 0.91 -4.57
CA SER A 116 -7.95 0.86 -5.94
C SER A 116 -6.61 0.14 -6.03
N SER A 117 -5.91 0.01 -4.90
CA SER A 117 -4.58 -0.60 -4.80
C SER A 117 -4.65 -2.11 -4.51
N VAL A 118 -3.74 -2.91 -5.07
CA VAL A 118 -3.77 -4.39 -4.96
C VAL A 118 -2.50 -4.94 -4.33
N ALA A 119 -1.35 -4.53 -4.84
CA ALA A 119 -0.04 -4.98 -4.42
C ALA A 119 0.39 -4.34 -3.10
N PHE A 120 0.04 -3.07 -2.86
CA PHE A 120 0.36 -2.39 -1.60
C PHE A 120 -0.32 -3.06 -0.40
N PRO A 121 -1.65 -3.30 -0.39
CA PRO A 121 -2.29 -4.09 0.66
C PRO A 121 -1.61 -5.45 0.87
N GLN A 122 -1.29 -6.16 -0.21
CA GLN A 122 -0.61 -7.46 -0.12
C GLN A 122 0.78 -7.36 0.52
N ALA A 123 1.55 -6.31 0.19
CA ALA A 123 2.86 -6.07 0.78
C ALA A 123 2.78 -5.79 2.29
N VAL A 124 1.77 -5.04 2.72
CA VAL A 124 1.52 -4.75 4.14
C VAL A 124 1.04 -5.98 4.90
N GLU A 125 0.23 -6.85 4.27
CA GLU A 125 -0.15 -8.13 4.87
C GLU A 125 1.06 -9.06 5.09
N ASP A 126 1.94 -9.18 4.10
CA ASP A 126 3.15 -9.99 4.22
C ASP A 126 4.09 -9.43 5.29
N LEU A 127 4.24 -8.11 5.34
CA LEU A 127 4.95 -7.39 6.40
C LEU A 127 4.37 -7.72 7.78
N ARG A 128 3.04 -7.63 7.93
CA ARG A 128 2.34 -7.91 9.19
C ARG A 128 2.54 -9.36 9.66
N GLN A 129 2.60 -10.32 8.73
CA GLN A 129 2.86 -11.73 9.03
C GLN A 129 4.32 -11.97 9.48
N ASP A 130 5.28 -11.24 8.89
CA ASP A 130 6.67 -11.28 9.32
C ASP A 130 6.84 -10.70 10.75
N ILE A 131 6.24 -9.54 11.03
CA ILE A 131 6.23 -8.90 12.36
C ILE A 131 5.65 -9.85 13.42
N ASP A 132 4.54 -10.53 13.11
CA ASP A 132 3.90 -11.51 13.99
C ASP A 132 4.82 -12.70 14.31
N THR A 133 5.58 -13.13 13.31
CA THR A 133 6.58 -14.19 13.46
C THR A 133 7.73 -13.75 14.36
N VAL A 134 8.27 -12.55 14.15
CA VAL A 134 9.32 -11.98 15.02
C VAL A 134 8.80 -11.82 16.45
N THR A 135 7.59 -11.30 16.63
CA THR A 135 6.96 -11.11 17.94
C THR A 135 6.94 -12.41 18.75
N ARG A 136 6.43 -13.51 18.18
CA ARG A 136 6.41 -14.83 18.82
C ARG A 136 7.81 -15.36 19.16
N ARG A 137 8.78 -15.12 18.27
CA ARG A 137 10.17 -15.56 18.47
C ARG A 137 10.83 -14.80 19.62
N LEU A 138 10.62 -13.48 19.68
CA LEU A 138 11.11 -12.63 20.76
C LEU A 138 10.47 -12.97 22.12
N GLU A 139 9.19 -13.34 22.18
CA GLU A 139 8.55 -13.85 23.42
C GLU A 139 9.28 -15.07 23.99
N ARG A 140 9.78 -15.94 23.09
CA ARG A 140 10.54 -17.14 23.40
C ARG A 140 12.04 -16.88 23.59
N THR A 141 12.47 -15.60 23.58
CA THR A 141 13.90 -15.20 23.66
C THR A 141 14.73 -15.74 22.48
N GLU A 142 14.09 -16.06 21.37
CA GLU A 142 14.77 -16.51 20.16
C GLU A 142 15.26 -15.29 19.37
N VAL A 143 16.44 -14.78 19.71
CA VAL A 143 17.07 -13.59 19.08
C VAL A 143 18.17 -13.96 18.07
N GLY A 144 18.19 -15.21 17.62
CA GLY A 144 19.24 -15.73 16.74
C GLY A 144 19.16 -15.22 15.29
N ALA A 145 20.04 -15.76 14.44
CA ALA A 145 20.20 -15.33 13.04
C ALA A 145 18.90 -15.38 12.21
N LEU A 146 18.01 -16.34 12.49
CA LEU A 146 16.73 -16.43 11.81
C LEU A 146 15.81 -15.23 12.14
N THR A 147 15.68 -14.86 13.42
CA THR A 147 14.87 -13.72 13.85
C THR A 147 15.41 -12.43 13.25
N GLN A 148 16.73 -12.23 13.31
CA GLN A 148 17.41 -11.08 12.71
C GLN A 148 17.22 -11.01 11.19
N SER A 149 17.26 -12.16 10.50
CA SER A 149 17.00 -12.19 9.06
C SER A 149 15.58 -11.78 8.71
N ILE A 150 14.59 -12.14 9.53
CA ILE A 150 13.20 -11.73 9.30
C ILE A 150 13.05 -10.24 9.59
N GLU A 151 13.62 -9.74 10.70
CA GLU A 151 13.65 -8.30 11.01
C GLU A 151 14.29 -7.48 9.89
N GLN A 152 15.38 -7.96 9.29
CA GLN A 152 16.00 -7.33 8.10
C GLN A 152 15.06 -7.34 6.89
N ASP A 153 14.40 -8.47 6.62
CA ASP A 153 13.45 -8.56 5.51
C ASP A 153 12.23 -7.61 5.74
N ILE A 154 11.83 -7.35 7.00
CA ILE A 154 10.83 -6.33 7.38
C ILE A 154 11.35 -4.91 7.11
N ILE A 155 12.60 -4.62 7.48
CA ILE A 155 13.24 -3.31 7.20
C ILE A 155 13.29 -3.04 5.69
N GLU A 156 13.81 -4.00 4.90
CA GLU A 156 13.87 -3.90 3.44
C GLU A 156 12.47 -3.66 2.86
N ALA A 157 11.44 -4.31 3.42
CA ALA A 157 10.06 -4.11 2.98
C ALA A 157 9.51 -2.71 3.22
N LEU A 158 9.78 -2.16 4.41
CA LEU A 158 9.36 -0.82 4.77
C LEU A 158 10.05 0.22 3.90
N GLU A 159 11.34 0.05 3.61
CA GLU A 159 12.11 0.90 2.70
C GLU A 159 11.55 0.85 1.27
N GLU A 160 11.25 -0.34 0.74
CA GLU A 160 10.70 -0.50 -0.61
C GLU A 160 9.29 0.11 -0.75
N ILE A 161 8.45 0.01 0.29
CA ILE A 161 7.13 0.67 0.32
C ILE A 161 7.29 2.18 0.36
N LEU A 162 8.17 2.70 1.22
CA LEU A 162 8.45 4.14 1.32
C LEU A 162 8.96 4.71 0.00
N ASP A 163 9.93 4.04 -0.62
CA ASP A 163 10.48 4.41 -1.93
C ASP A 163 9.42 4.50 -3.02
N ALA A 164 8.36 3.69 -2.92
CA ALA A 164 7.26 3.71 -3.86
C ALA A 164 6.28 4.86 -3.56
N LEU A 165 5.94 5.09 -2.28
CA LEU A 165 5.07 6.20 -1.87
C LEU A 165 5.71 7.56 -2.14
N GLU A 166 7.00 7.73 -1.87
CA GLU A 166 7.74 8.98 -2.13
C GLU A 166 7.73 9.32 -3.62
N LYS A 167 7.85 8.32 -4.50
CA LYS A 167 7.74 8.52 -5.96
C LYS A 167 6.33 8.92 -6.38
N GLU A 168 5.28 8.41 -5.74
CA GLU A 168 3.91 8.84 -6.03
C GLU A 168 3.64 10.27 -5.55
N LEU A 169 4.18 10.66 -4.38
CA LEU A 169 4.11 12.04 -3.90
C LEU A 169 4.83 13.01 -4.85
N GLN A 170 6.04 12.67 -5.30
CA GLN A 170 6.78 13.49 -6.28
C GLN A 170 5.99 13.68 -7.58
N LYS A 171 5.37 12.63 -8.11
CA LYS A 171 4.54 12.73 -9.32
C LYS A 171 3.33 13.63 -9.12
N LEU A 172 2.72 13.63 -7.94
CA LEU A 172 1.60 14.52 -7.61
C LEU A 172 2.05 15.97 -7.59
N GLU A 173 3.20 16.27 -6.97
CA GLU A 173 3.77 17.62 -6.95
C GLU A 173 4.12 18.13 -8.36
N GLU A 174 4.71 17.28 -9.20
CA GLU A 174 5.04 17.60 -10.60
C GLU A 174 3.77 17.87 -11.43
N SER A 175 2.71 17.11 -11.20
CA SER A 175 1.43 17.26 -11.90
C SER A 175 0.72 18.57 -11.53
N GLN A 176 0.93 19.08 -10.32
CA GLN A 176 0.39 20.38 -9.88
C GLN A 176 1.15 21.58 -10.49
N GLN A 177 2.39 21.39 -10.95
CA GLN A 177 3.24 22.47 -11.49
C GLN A 177 3.13 22.65 -13.01
N GLN A 178 2.60 21.66 -13.75
CA GLN A 178 2.42 21.76 -15.20
C GLN A 178 1.04 22.34 -15.56
N PRO A 179 0.95 23.27 -16.55
CA PRO A 179 -0.33 23.69 -17.09
C PRO A 179 -1.07 22.48 -17.66
N GLN A 180 -2.31 22.26 -17.22
CA GLN A 180 -3.16 21.16 -17.68
C GLN A 180 -3.37 21.24 -19.20
N GLU A 181 -2.59 20.48 -19.98
CA GLU A 181 -3.01 20.10 -21.32
C GLU A 181 -4.22 19.17 -21.19
N ALA A 182 -5.25 19.47 -21.98
CA ALA A 182 -6.55 18.79 -21.97
C ALA A 182 -6.41 17.27 -22.19
N GLN A 183 -6.23 16.52 -21.11
CA GLN A 183 -6.43 15.07 -21.11
C GLN A 183 -7.93 14.79 -21.04
N GLN A 184 -8.36 13.87 -21.91
CA GLN A 184 -9.73 13.38 -22.00
C GLN A 184 -10.28 13.02 -20.62
N PRO A 185 -11.57 13.29 -20.34
CA PRO A 185 -12.20 12.91 -19.08
C PRO A 185 -12.15 11.38 -18.97
N GLN A 186 -11.26 10.87 -18.13
CA GLN A 186 -11.40 9.52 -17.60
C GLN A 186 -12.46 9.62 -16.50
N ASP A 187 -13.65 9.09 -16.80
CA ASP A 187 -14.68 8.81 -15.82
C ASP A 187 -14.12 7.77 -14.82
N GLY A 188 -13.59 8.24 -13.70
CA GLY A 188 -13.08 7.39 -12.61
C GLY A 188 -12.28 8.19 -11.58
N GLU A 189 -12.29 7.71 -10.34
CA GLU A 189 -11.36 8.21 -9.32
C GLU A 189 -9.92 7.79 -9.71
N PRO A 190 -8.95 8.72 -9.70
CA PRO A 190 -7.57 8.35 -9.97
C PRO A 190 -7.10 7.41 -8.86
N PRO A 191 -6.48 6.26 -9.20
CA PRO A 191 -6.05 5.31 -8.19
C PRO A 191 -5.00 5.93 -7.28
N LEU A 192 -4.98 5.52 -6.00
CA LEU A 192 -3.99 6.00 -5.02
C LEU A 192 -2.56 5.85 -5.52
N VAL A 193 -2.27 4.71 -6.14
CA VAL A 193 -0.97 4.39 -6.72
C VAL A 193 -1.12 4.04 -8.19
N ASP A 194 -0.19 4.50 -9.03
CA ASP A 194 -0.23 4.14 -10.45
C ASP A 194 0.03 2.64 -10.70
N ILE A 195 -0.48 2.14 -11.83
CA ILE A 195 -0.36 0.71 -12.20
C ILE A 195 1.12 0.29 -12.31
N LEU A 196 2.02 1.21 -12.69
CA LEU A 196 3.43 0.91 -12.84
C LEU A 196 4.09 0.65 -11.47
N SER A 197 3.76 1.44 -10.47
CA SER A 197 4.20 1.30 -9.08
C SER A 197 3.60 0.05 -8.44
N GLU A 198 2.33 -0.26 -8.73
CA GLU A 198 1.69 -1.54 -8.39
C GLU A 198 2.45 -2.75 -8.97
N LEU A 199 2.79 -2.72 -10.26
CA LEU A 199 3.58 -3.79 -10.90
C LEU A 199 5.00 -3.89 -10.34
N LYS A 200 5.64 -2.75 -10.05
CA LYS A 200 6.94 -2.72 -9.39
C LYS A 200 6.86 -3.35 -8.01
N MET A 201 5.81 -3.06 -7.24
CA MET A 201 5.59 -3.65 -5.93
C MET A 201 5.39 -5.17 -6.02
N LEU A 202 4.58 -5.67 -6.95
CA LEU A 202 4.44 -7.12 -7.19
C LEU A 202 5.79 -7.78 -7.54
N ARG A 203 6.58 -7.13 -8.40
CA ARG A 203 7.92 -7.62 -8.74
C ARG A 203 8.82 -7.69 -7.51
N THR A 204 8.77 -6.67 -6.65
CA THR A 204 9.53 -6.63 -5.40
C THR A 204 9.15 -7.78 -4.47
N LEU A 205 7.84 -8.00 -4.24
CA LEU A 205 7.35 -9.14 -3.46
C LEU A 205 7.84 -10.47 -4.03
N GLN A 206 7.74 -10.64 -5.34
CA GLN A 206 8.21 -11.85 -6.02
C GLN A 206 9.72 -12.10 -5.85
N VAL A 207 10.54 -11.03 -5.93
CA VAL A 207 11.98 -11.11 -5.73
C VAL A 207 12.31 -11.50 -4.29
N ARG A 208 11.60 -10.94 -3.30
CA ARG A 208 11.81 -11.28 -1.89
C ARG A 208 11.46 -12.75 -1.60
N ILE A 209 10.32 -13.23 -2.09
CA ILE A 209 9.92 -14.63 -1.98
C ILE A 209 10.99 -15.54 -2.59
N ASN A 210 11.51 -15.19 -3.77
CA ASN A 210 12.56 -15.96 -4.43
C ASN A 210 13.87 -15.98 -3.62
N ARG A 211 14.29 -14.83 -3.09
CA ARG A 211 15.49 -14.68 -2.25
C ARG A 211 15.37 -15.53 -0.98
N ARG A 212 14.25 -15.45 -0.27
CA ARG A 212 14.02 -16.20 0.97
C ARG A 212 13.90 -17.71 0.70
N THR A 213 13.21 -18.11 -0.36
CA THR A 213 13.13 -19.51 -0.81
C THR A 213 14.52 -20.08 -1.10
N LYS A 214 15.37 -19.34 -1.82
CA LYS A 214 16.76 -19.75 -2.10
C LYS A 214 17.61 -19.85 -0.85
N ARG A 215 17.44 -18.92 0.11
CA ARG A 215 18.17 -18.95 1.39
C ARG A 215 17.79 -20.20 2.20
N LEU A 216 16.49 -20.45 2.37
CA LEU A 216 16.00 -21.64 3.08
C LEU A 216 16.37 -22.93 2.37
N GLY A 217 16.34 -22.96 1.03
CA GLY A 217 16.74 -24.12 0.23
C GLY A 217 18.20 -24.53 0.44
N LYS A 218 19.10 -23.60 0.75
CA LYS A 218 20.50 -23.91 1.08
C LYS A 218 20.69 -24.61 2.42
N LEU A 219 19.69 -24.53 3.31
CA LEU A 219 19.71 -25.18 4.62
C LEU A 219 19.21 -26.64 4.57
N ILE A 220 18.70 -27.08 3.41
CA ILE A 220 18.19 -28.44 3.24
C ILE A 220 19.35 -29.38 2.90
N GLU A 221 19.73 -30.22 3.86
CA GLU A 221 20.70 -31.30 3.65
C GLU A 221 19.99 -32.55 3.11
N GLY A 222 19.71 -32.56 1.79
CA GLY A 222 19.12 -33.71 1.10
C GLY A 222 17.96 -33.36 0.16
N PRO A 223 17.18 -34.36 -0.32
CA PRO A 223 16.10 -34.12 -1.29
C PRO A 223 14.85 -33.46 -0.69
N ARG A 224 14.72 -33.43 0.65
CA ARG A 224 13.56 -32.84 1.36
C ARG A 224 14.00 -32.21 2.67
N ALA A 225 13.32 -31.13 3.06
CA ALA A 225 13.44 -30.56 4.40
C ALA A 225 12.89 -31.53 5.45
N THR A 226 13.63 -31.74 6.52
CA THR A 226 13.25 -32.59 7.67
C THR A 226 12.95 -31.79 8.93
N ASP A 227 13.50 -30.57 9.04
CA ASP A 227 13.24 -29.66 10.16
C ASP A 227 11.80 -29.10 10.06
N PRO A 228 10.94 -29.33 11.07
CA PRO A 228 9.57 -28.81 11.09
C PRO A 228 9.48 -27.29 10.94
N GLU A 229 10.44 -26.53 11.46
CA GLU A 229 10.42 -25.07 11.38
C GLU A 229 10.76 -24.59 9.95
N LEU A 230 11.72 -25.24 9.31
CA LEU A 230 12.06 -24.99 7.91
C LEU A 230 10.89 -25.33 6.98
N ILE A 231 10.19 -26.44 7.24
CA ILE A 231 8.99 -26.84 6.48
C ILE A 231 7.90 -25.77 6.60
N ARG A 232 7.63 -25.28 7.81
CA ARG A 232 6.63 -24.23 8.06
C ARG A 232 6.93 -22.96 7.26
N GLN A 233 8.18 -22.49 7.28
CA GLN A 233 8.57 -21.29 6.53
C GLN A 233 8.47 -21.48 5.01
N LEU A 234 8.79 -22.67 4.50
CA LEU A 234 8.62 -22.97 3.07
C LEU A 234 7.15 -23.01 2.66
N GLN A 235 6.27 -23.51 3.53
CA GLN A 235 4.82 -23.46 3.30
C GLN A 235 4.29 -22.03 3.29
N GLU A 236 4.70 -21.19 4.24
CA GLU A 236 4.34 -19.77 4.27
C GLU A 236 4.80 -19.03 2.99
N LEU A 237 6.01 -19.33 2.48
CA LEU A 237 6.47 -18.77 1.21
C LEU A 237 5.65 -19.24 0.01
N ALA A 238 5.18 -20.49 0.01
CA ALA A 238 4.30 -21.00 -1.04
C ALA A 238 2.94 -20.30 -1.01
N GLU A 239 2.38 -20.06 0.18
CA GLU A 239 1.14 -19.29 0.34
C GLU A 239 1.32 -17.84 -0.13
N ARG A 240 2.42 -17.18 0.22
CA ARG A 240 2.77 -15.85 -0.28
C ARG A 240 2.87 -15.82 -1.80
N GLN A 241 3.53 -16.82 -2.39
CA GLN A 241 3.64 -16.95 -3.84
C GLN A 241 2.26 -17.05 -4.51
N ALA A 242 1.33 -17.81 -3.91
CA ALA A 242 -0.04 -17.92 -4.40
C ALA A 242 -0.78 -16.58 -4.28
N ARG A 243 -0.62 -15.84 -3.18
CA ARG A 243 -1.21 -14.51 -3.00
C ARG A 243 -0.66 -13.49 -4.00
N VAL A 244 0.65 -13.44 -4.22
CA VAL A 244 1.26 -12.55 -5.23
C VAL A 244 0.78 -12.90 -6.64
N HIS A 245 0.65 -14.18 -6.95
CA HIS A 245 0.06 -14.62 -8.22
C HIS A 245 -1.40 -14.15 -8.37
N GLN A 246 -2.21 -14.29 -7.32
CA GLN A 246 -3.59 -13.82 -7.30
C GLN A 246 -3.68 -12.30 -7.47
N ALA A 247 -2.89 -11.54 -6.71
CA ALA A 247 -2.81 -10.08 -6.83
C ALA A 247 -2.39 -9.64 -8.24
N THR A 248 -1.46 -10.37 -8.87
CA THR A 248 -1.06 -10.12 -10.28
C THR A 248 -2.24 -10.36 -11.24
N TYR A 249 -2.98 -11.45 -11.04
CA TYR A 249 -4.15 -11.76 -11.84
C TYR A 249 -5.24 -10.70 -11.68
N ASP A 250 -5.52 -10.27 -10.44
CA ASP A 250 -6.55 -9.27 -10.16
C ASP A 250 -6.18 -7.90 -10.74
N LEU A 251 -4.90 -7.52 -10.68
CA LEU A 251 -4.39 -6.31 -11.31
C LEU A 251 -4.54 -6.34 -12.85
N VAL A 252 -4.24 -7.47 -13.50
CA VAL A 252 -4.34 -7.61 -14.96
C VAL A 252 -5.79 -7.68 -15.43
N THR A 253 -6.66 -8.36 -14.69
CA THR A 253 -8.07 -8.53 -15.05
C THR A 253 -8.94 -7.35 -14.67
N GLY A 254 -8.41 -6.38 -13.91
CA GLY A 254 -9.16 -5.21 -13.47
C GLY A 254 -10.32 -5.56 -12.54
N ARG A 255 -10.27 -6.71 -11.85
CA ARG A 255 -11.35 -7.18 -10.95
C ARG A 255 -11.61 -6.25 -9.76
N ASN A 256 -10.69 -5.32 -9.51
CA ASN A 256 -10.75 -4.31 -8.46
C ASN A 256 -11.20 -2.93 -8.98
N ARG A 257 -11.68 -2.83 -10.23
CA ARG A 257 -12.29 -1.64 -10.83
C ARG A 257 -13.76 -1.85 -11.14
#